data_AF-A0A3D2ZA41-F1
#
_entry.id   AF-A0A3D2ZA41-F1
#
_cell.length_a   1.000
_cell.length_b   1.000
_cell.length_c   1.000
_cell.angle_alpha   90.00
_cell.angle_beta   90.00
_cell.angle_gamma   90.00
#
_symmetry.space_group_name_H-M   'P 1'
#
loop_
_entity.id
_entity.type
_entity.pdbx_description
1 polymer ?
#
loop_
_entity_poly.entity_id
_entity_poly.type
_entity_poly.pdbx_seq_one_letter_code
_entity_poly.pdbx_strand_id
1 'polypeptide(L)'
;TPQQEEALDRVVQIVSSLEDDYDPLWSSLVKQSLRRVEPGFNEKRYGFRNFNDLLEAAAQAGYVTLELDPSRGNHKVRLKS
;
A
#
# COMPACT_ATOMS: atom_id res chain seq x y z
N THR A 1 -15.97 3.86 0.42
CA THR A 1 -16.85 3.70 -0.78
C THR A 1 -16.41 2.47 -1.55
N PRO A 2 -17.22 1.93 -2.48
CA PRO A 2 -16.80 0.77 -3.29
C PRO A 2 -15.48 1.01 -4.04
N GLN A 3 -15.25 2.23 -4.52
CA GLN A 3 -13.99 2.59 -5.16
C GLN A 3 -12.80 2.59 -4.18
N GLN A 4 -13.01 3.07 -2.95
CA GLN A 4 -11.95 3.01 -1.94
C GLN A 4 -11.59 1.58 -1.58
N GLU A 5 -12.59 0.70 -1.38
CA GLU A 5 -12.37 -0.72 -1.10
C GLU A 5 -11.57 -1.40 -2.22
N GLU A 6 -11.93 -1.16 -3.49
CA GLU A 6 -11.15 -1.66 -4.63
C GLU A 6 -9.67 -1.24 -4.56
N ALA A 7 -9.39 0.02 -4.21
CA ALA A 7 -8.01 0.49 -4.07
C ALA A 7 -7.26 -0.18 -2.92
N LEU A 8 -7.95 -0.44 -1.80
CA LEU A 8 -7.37 -1.18 -0.68
C LEU A 8 -7.05 -2.61 -1.08
N ASP A 9 -7.98 -3.29 -1.76
CA ASP A 9 -7.79 -4.67 -2.24
C ASP A 9 -6.57 -4.78 -3.17
N ARG A 10 -6.40 -3.82 -4.10
CA ARG A 10 -5.22 -3.76 -4.97
C ARG A 10 -3.93 -3.65 -4.18
N VAL A 11 -3.89 -2.78 -3.18
CA VAL A 11 -2.71 -2.63 -2.31
C VAL A 11 -2.43 -3.92 -1.55
N VAL A 12 -3.44 -4.54 -0.94
CA VAL A 12 -3.30 -5.78 -0.18
C VAL A 12 -2.78 -6.90 -1.07
N GLN A 13 -3.31 -7.03 -2.30
CA GLN A 13 -2.85 -8.02 -3.27
C GLN A 13 -1.36 -7.84 -3.60
N ILE A 14 -0.91 -6.60 -3.82
CA ILE A 14 0.51 -6.30 -4.07
C ILE A 14 1.37 -6.59 -2.84
N VAL A 15 0.93 -6.21 -1.64
CA VAL A 15 1.67 -6.47 -0.40
C VAL A 15 1.83 -7.97 -0.18
N SER A 16 0.74 -8.73 -0.31
CA SER A 16 0.75 -10.19 -0.19
C SER A 16 1.68 -10.86 -1.21
N SER A 17 1.77 -10.32 -2.42
CA SER A 17 2.65 -10.86 -3.47
C SER A 17 4.13 -10.55 -3.25
N LEU A 18 4.46 -9.60 -2.36
CA LEU A 18 5.83 -9.14 -2.13
C LEU A 18 6.39 -9.54 -0.76
N GLU A 19 5.54 -9.81 0.23
CA GLU A 19 6.00 -10.02 1.61
C GLU A 19 6.87 -11.27 1.78
N ASP A 20 6.69 -12.30 0.93
CA ASP A 20 7.51 -13.52 0.96
C ASP A 20 8.95 -13.28 0.46
N ASP A 21 9.12 -12.35 -0.49
CA ASP A 21 10.41 -12.06 -1.14
C ASP A 21 11.16 -10.88 -0.49
N TYR A 22 10.47 -10.04 0.29
CA TYR A 22 11.02 -8.80 0.84
C TYR A 22 10.68 -8.61 2.33
N ASP A 23 11.70 -8.72 3.19
CA ASP A 23 11.64 -8.27 4.59
C ASP A 23 12.86 -7.40 4.96
N PRO A 24 12.69 -6.08 5.23
CA PRO A 24 11.43 -5.33 5.28
C PRO A 24 10.89 -4.95 3.90
N LEU A 25 9.57 -5.08 3.71
CA LEU A 25 8.84 -4.56 2.56
C LEU A 25 8.58 -3.06 2.74
N TRP A 26 9.05 -2.25 1.79
CA TRP A 26 8.91 -0.79 1.82
C TRP A 26 7.73 -0.29 0.98
N SER A 27 7.03 0.75 1.44
CA SER A 27 5.89 1.33 0.72
C SER A 27 6.25 1.85 -0.67
N SER A 28 7.48 2.33 -0.86
CA SER A 28 8.00 2.70 -2.19
C SER A 28 8.03 1.53 -3.17
N LEU A 29 8.38 0.32 -2.70
CA LEU A 29 8.40 -0.89 -3.54
C LEU A 29 6.97 -1.32 -3.85
N VAL A 30 6.08 -1.31 -2.85
CA VAL A 30 4.64 -1.58 -3.05
C VAL A 30 4.07 -0.64 -4.12
N LYS A 31 4.35 0.66 -4.03
CA LYS A 31 3.90 1.66 -5.02
C LYS A 31 4.45 1.39 -6.41
N GLN A 32 5.74 1.05 -6.50
CA GLN A 32 6.38 0.75 -7.79
C GLN A 32 5.77 -0.50 -8.42
N SER A 33 5.58 -1.56 -7.65
CA SER A 33 4.97 -2.82 -8.11
C SER A 33 3.52 -2.61 -8.52
N LEU A 34 2.74 -1.85 -7.76
CA LEU A 34 1.36 -1.49 -8.11
C LEU A 34 1.29 -0.78 -9.47
N ARG A 35 2.19 0.17 -9.74
CA ARG A 35 2.25 0.86 -11.04
C ARG A 35 2.72 -0.04 -12.20
N ARG A 36 3.47 -1.10 -11.92
CA ARG A 36 3.88 -2.09 -12.93
C ARG A 36 2.73 -3.03 -13.28
N VAL A 37 1.99 -3.49 -12.28
CA VAL A 37 0.83 -4.38 -12.45
C VAL A 37 -0.37 -3.63 -13.02
N GLU A 38 -0.60 -2.40 -12.56
CA GLU A 38 -1.70 -1.54 -12.99
C GLU A 38 -1.19 -0.13 -13.34
N PRO A 39 -0.69 0.09 -14.58
CA PRO A 39 -0.19 1.41 -15.01
C PRO A 39 -1.22 2.54 -14.94
N GLY A 40 -2.52 2.21 -14.94
CA GLY A 40 -3.63 3.15 -14.82
C GLY A 40 -4.00 3.52 -13.38
N PHE A 41 -3.33 2.94 -12.37
CA PHE A 41 -3.65 3.17 -10.98
C PHE A 41 -3.43 4.64 -10.60
N ASN A 42 -4.45 5.26 -10.01
CA ASN A 42 -4.41 6.65 -9.56
C ASN A 42 -5.18 6.81 -8.26
N GLU A 43 -4.47 7.15 -7.19
CA GLU A 43 -4.99 7.31 -5.84
C GLU A 43 -6.17 8.30 -5.79
N LYS A 44 -6.11 9.38 -6.60
CA LYS A 44 -7.15 10.40 -6.65
C LYS A 44 -8.46 9.87 -7.24
N ARG A 45 -8.40 8.91 -8.17
CA ARG A 45 -9.59 8.25 -8.74
C ARG A 45 -10.38 7.52 -7.66
N TYR A 46 -9.67 7.03 -6.65
CA TYR A 46 -10.22 6.32 -5.51
C TYR A 46 -10.49 7.23 -4.30
N GLY A 47 -10.33 8.55 -4.45
CA GLY A 47 -10.62 9.53 -3.39
C GLY A 47 -9.49 9.73 -2.37
N PHE A 48 -8.28 9.24 -2.63
CA PHE A 48 -7.12 9.47 -1.78
C PHE A 48 -6.25 10.63 -2.30
N ARG A 49 -5.67 11.43 -1.39
CA ARG A 49 -4.85 12.59 -1.78
C ARG A 49 -3.49 12.17 -2.34
N ASN A 50 -2.94 11.09 -1.82
CA ASN A 50 -1.64 10.53 -2.19
C ASN A 50 -1.60 9.03 -1.80
N PHE A 51 -0.46 8.37 -2.07
CA PHE A 51 -0.28 6.95 -1.78
C PHE A 51 -0.18 6.61 -0.28
N ASN A 52 0.37 7.52 0.52
CA ASN A 52 0.44 7.31 1.96
C ASN A 52 -0.97 7.34 2.58
N ASP A 53 -1.84 8.26 2.15
CA ASP A 53 -3.25 8.28 2.58
C ASP A 53 -3.97 6.95 2.29
N LEU A 54 -3.68 6.33 1.15
CA LEU A 54 -4.22 5.02 0.78
C LEU A 54 -3.68 3.91 1.69
N LEU A 55 -2.38 3.90 1.98
CA LEU A 55 -1.77 2.94 2.90
C LEU A 55 -2.28 3.10 4.33
N GLU A 56 -2.41 4.34 4.80
CA GLU A 56 -2.98 4.65 6.11
C GLU A 56 -4.41 4.15 6.21
N ALA A 57 -5.22 4.32 5.16
CA ALA A 57 -6.56 3.75 5.11
C ALA A 57 -6.54 2.21 5.13
N ALA A 58 -5.61 1.55 4.44
CA ALA A 58 -5.44 0.10 4.51
C ALA A 58 -5.06 -0.36 5.92
N ALA A 59 -4.23 0.41 6.63
CA ALA A 59 -3.84 0.13 8.01
C ALA A 59 -5.01 0.34 8.98
N GLN A 60 -5.78 1.41 8.81
CA GLN A 60 -6.99 1.70 9.59
C GLN A 60 -8.09 0.65 9.38
N ALA A 61 -8.22 0.15 8.15
CA ALA A 61 -9.11 -0.97 7.83
C ALA A 61 -8.61 -2.32 8.37
N GLY A 62 -7.37 -2.37 8.88
CA GLY A 62 -6.79 -3.56 9.49
C GLY A 62 -6.26 -4.58 8.49
N TYR A 63 -5.96 -4.20 7.26
CA TYR A 63 -5.34 -5.10 6.28
C TYR A 63 -3.82 -5.15 6.37
N VAL A 64 -3.20 -4.03 6.75
CA VAL A 64 -1.74 -3.91 6.86
C VAL A 64 -1.33 -3.22 8.15
N THR A 65 -0.05 -3.32 8.49
CA THR A 65 0.61 -2.48 9.50
C THR A 65 1.64 -1.59 8.83
N LEU A 66 1.81 -0.37 9.36
CA LEU A 66 2.77 0.62 8.87
C LEU A 66 3.70 1.06 9.98
N GLU A 67 5.00 1.07 9.69
CA GLU A 67 6.02 1.61 10.59
C GLU A 67 6.85 2.65 9.82
N LEU A 68 6.81 3.91 10.25
CA LEU A 68 7.63 4.98 9.65
C LEU A 68 9.09 4.82 10.06
N ASP A 69 9.98 4.78 9.08
CA ASP A 69 11.42 4.94 9.28
C ASP A 69 11.80 6.42 9.06
N PRO A 70 12.06 7.20 10.13
CA PRO A 70 12.38 8.61 10.02
C PRO A 70 13.74 8.89 9.36
N SER A 71 14.65 7.91 9.34
CA SER A 71 15.95 8.06 8.67
C SER A 71 15.82 7.99 7.14
N ARG A 72 14.80 7.27 6.66
CA ARG A 72 14.51 7.06 5.22
C ARG A 72 13.34 7.87 4.70
N GLY A 73 12.49 8.40 5.60
CA GLY A 73 11.22 9.03 5.24
C GLY A 73 10.27 8.06 4.52
N ASN A 74 10.32 6.78 4.87
CA ASN A 74 9.61 5.69 4.18
C ASN A 74 8.89 4.79 5.18
N HIS A 75 7.85 4.08 4.76
CA HIS A 75 7.10 3.18 5.64
C HIS A 75 7.46 1.72 5.35
N LYS A 76 7.75 0.95 6.40
CA LYS A 76 7.69 -0.52 6.33
C LYS A 76 6.22 -0.92 6.33
N VAL A 77 5.87 -1.86 5.45
CA VAL A 77 4.51 -2.37 5.28
C VAL A 77 4.54 -3.87 5.54
N ARG A 78 3.57 -4.39 6.30
CA ARG A 78 3.37 -5.84 6.49
C ARG A 78 1.88 -6.15 6.45
N LEU A 79 1.48 -7.33 5.97
CA LEU A 79 0.09 -7.76 6.16
C LEU A 79 -0.22 -7.87 7.66
N LYS A 80 -1.46 -7.56 8.00
CA LYS A 80 -1.98 -7.80 9.35
C LYS A 80 -2.60 -9.19 9.37
N SER A 81 -2.02 -10.09 10.16
CA SER A 81 -2.54 -11.44 10.41
C SER A 81 -3.71 -11.45 11.37
#